data_AF-K6C3D6-F1
#
_entry.id   AF-K6C3D6-F1
#
_cell.length_a   1.000
_cell.length_b   1.000
_cell.length_c   1.000
_cell.angle_alpha   90.00
_cell.angle_beta   90.00
_cell.angle_gamma   90.00
#
_symmetry.space_group_name_H-M   'P 1'
#
loop_
_entity.id
_entity.type
_entity.pdbx_description
1 polymer ?
#
loop_
_entity_poly.entity_id
_entity_poly.type
_entity_poly.pdbx_seq_one_letter_code
_entity_poly.pdbx_strand_id
1 'polypeptide(L)' 'MNSNRTFSISKSHCNYCHKEFYEFKHYELNKCPNCNAEFDNKGDCYIEENVDVEIEVDSKNGKLNISLHII' A
#
# COMPACT_ATOMS: atom_id res chain seq x y z
N MET A 1 -15.63 19.72 7.25
CA MET A 1 -15.07 19.89 5.89
C MET A 1 -14.24 18.65 5.64
N ASN A 2 -14.51 17.91 4.57
CA ASN A 2 -13.76 16.69 4.29
C ASN A 2 -12.30 17.05 3.97
N SER A 3 -11.38 16.16 4.31
CA SER A 3 -9.96 16.35 4.04
C SER A 3 -9.52 15.33 3.01
N ASN A 4 -8.91 15.82 1.93
CA ASN A 4 -8.33 14.98 0.89
C ASN A 4 -6.80 14.96 1.05
N ARG A 5 -6.22 13.77 0.94
CA ARG A 5 -4.78 13.55 0.97
C ARG A 5 -4.42 12.54 -0.12
N THR A 6 -3.42 12.88 -0.91
CA THR A 6 -2.82 11.94 -1.87
C THR A 6 -1.67 11.22 -1.21
N PHE A 7 -1.63 9.90 -1.35
CA PHE A 7 -0.55 9.04 -0.88
C PHE A 7 -0.01 8.21 -2.03
N SER A 8 1.31 8.10 -2.13
CA SER A 8 1.93 7.13 -3.05
C SER A 8 2.02 5.76 -2.37
N ILE A 9 1.45 4.75 -3.01
CA ILE A 9 1.57 3.35 -2.60
C ILE A 9 2.38 2.57 -3.63
N SER A 10 3.14 1.59 -3.16
CA SER A 10 3.84 0.63 -4.00
C SER A 10 3.00 -0.64 -4.07
N LYS A 11 2.77 -1.12 -5.30
CA LYS A 11 2.24 -2.46 -5.55
C LYS A 11 3.41 -3.42 -5.59
N SER A 12 3.47 -4.31 -4.61
CA SER A 12 4.58 -5.22 -4.38
C SER A 12 4.11 -6.68 -4.50
N HIS A 13 5.02 -7.58 -4.90
CA HIS A 13 4.77 -9.02 -4.89
C HIS A 13 5.73 -9.71 -3.93
N CYS A 14 5.19 -10.64 -3.15
CA CYS A 14 6.00 -11.45 -2.23
C CYS A 14 6.55 -12.69 -2.94
N ASN A 15 7.86 -12.90 -2.91
CA ASN A 15 8.50 -14.03 -3.58
C ASN A 15 8.26 -15.38 -2.88
N TYR A 16 7.78 -15.38 -1.63
CA TYR A 16 7.45 -16.61 -0.90
C TYR A 16 6.08 -17.20 -1.27
N CYS A 17 5.06 -16.34 -1.40
CA CYS A 17 3.68 -16.77 -1.66
C CYS A 17 3.14 -16.34 -3.02
N HIS A 18 3.90 -15.57 -3.79
CA HIS A 18 3.55 -15.06 -5.12
C HIS A 18 2.23 -14.26 -5.14
N LYS A 19 1.85 -13.66 -4.00
CA LYS A 19 0.68 -12.79 -3.90
C LYS A 19 1.09 -11.33 -3.90
N GLU A 20 0.24 -10.51 -4.51
CA GLU A 20 0.36 -9.05 -4.47
C GLU A 20 -0.05 -8.49 -3.11
N PHE A 21 0.56 -7.37 -2.76
CA PHE A 21 0.18 -6.53 -1.63
C PHE A 21 0.53 -5.07 -1.91
N TYR A 22 -0.01 -4.17 -1.09
CA TYR A 22 0.19 -2.73 -1.23
C TYR A 22 0.79 -2.18 0.06
N GLU A 23 1.78 -1.30 -0.07
CA GLU A 23 2.39 -0.60 1.06
C GLU A 23 2.61 0.86 0.70
N PHE A 24 2.68 1.74 1.71
CA PHE A 24 3.02 3.14 1.44
C PHE A 24 4.48 3.23 0.99
N LYS A 25 4.77 4.06 -0.02
CA LYS A 25 6.12 4.19 -0.59
C LYS A 25 7.22 4.55 0.43
N HIS A 26 6.85 5.15 1.55
CA HIS A 26 7.75 5.55 2.63
C HIS A 26 7.64 4.65 3.87
N TYR A 27 7.04 3.47 3.72
CA TYR A 27 6.85 2.51 4.79
C TYR A 27 7.22 1.12 4.29
N GLU A 28 8.24 0.52 4.90
CA GLU A 28 8.66 -0.84 4.59
C GLU A 28 8.02 -1.81 5.57
N LEU A 29 7.36 -2.84 5.04
CA LEU A 29 6.88 -3.94 5.85
C LEU A 29 8.04 -4.86 6.26
N ASN A 30 7.99 -5.40 7.48
CA ASN A 30 8.93 -6.43 7.93
C ASN A 30 8.40 -7.86 7.71
N LYS A 31 7.14 -8.00 7.27
CA LYS A 31 6.48 -9.29 7.02
C LYS A 31 5.49 -9.21 5.87
N CYS A 32 5.32 -10.32 5.15
CA CYS A 32 4.29 -10.43 4.13
C CYS A 32 2.89 -10.42 4.76
N PRO A 33 1.98 -9.52 4.34
CA PRO A 33 0.62 -9.47 4.88
C PRO A 33 -0.23 -10.69 4.50
N ASN A 34 0.19 -11.46 3.50
CA ASN A 34 -0.55 -12.61 3.00
C ASN A 34 -0.14 -13.95 3.61
N CYS A 35 1.17 -14.15 3.87
CA CYS A 35 1.70 -15.42 4.36
C CYS A 35 2.52 -15.31 5.65
N ASN A 36 2.65 -14.10 6.23
CA ASN A 36 3.43 -13.82 7.43
C ASN A 36 4.93 -14.19 7.36
N ALA A 37 5.48 -14.46 6.17
CA ALA A 37 6.92 -14.62 5.98
C ALA A 37 7.65 -13.34 6.41
N GLU A 38 8.74 -13.46 7.16
CA GLU A 38 9.56 -12.30 7.53
C GLU A 38 10.36 -11.82 6.32
N PHE A 39 10.50 -10.51 6.19
CA PHE A 39 11.34 -9.87 5.19
C PHE A 39 12.65 -9.49 5.87
N ASP A 40 13.68 -10.31 5.67
CA ASP A 40 14.99 -10.18 6.30
C ASP A 40 16.07 -9.76 5.31
N ASN A 41 15.79 -9.79 4.00
CA ASN A 41 16.76 -9.52 2.95
C ASN A 41 16.20 -8.66 1.80
N LYS A 42 17.12 -7.96 1.12
CA LYS A 42 16.82 -7.31 -0.16
C LYS A 42 16.55 -8.38 -1.21
N GLY A 43 15.28 -8.54 -1.60
CA GLY A 43 14.85 -9.52 -2.60
C GLY A 43 13.68 -10.39 -2.18
N ASP A 44 13.16 -10.26 -0.95
CA ASP A 44 11.96 -10.97 -0.51
C ASP A 44 10.68 -10.52 -1.22
N CYS A 45 10.70 -9.29 -1.73
CA CYS A 45 9.66 -8.69 -2.55
C CYS A 45 10.25 -7.92 -3.72
N TYR A 46 9.44 -7.70 -4.75
CA TYR A 46 9.73 -6.74 -5.80
C TYR A 46 8.53 -5.80 -6.01
N ILE A 47 8.84 -4.54 -6.31
CA ILE A 47 7.83 -3.53 -6.63
C ILE A 47 7.50 -3.66 -8.12
N GLU A 48 6.23 -3.86 -8.45
CA GLU A 48 5.72 -3.88 -9.82
C GLU A 48 5.50 -2.45 -10.33
N GLU A 49 4.81 -1.62 -9.54
CA GLU A 49 4.49 -0.25 -9.89
C GLU A 49 4.26 0.62 -8.64
N ASN A 50 4.27 1.94 -8.84
CA ASN A 50 3.84 2.90 -7.82
C ASN A 50 2.58 3.61 -8.31
N VAL A 51 1.58 3.70 -7.45
CA VAL A 51 0.27 4.30 -7.76
C VAL A 51 -0.02 5.37 -6.71
N ASP A 52 -0.60 6.49 -7.15
CA ASP A 52 -1.09 7.51 -6.23
C ASP A 52 -2.56 7.26 -5.91
N VAL A 53 -2.88 7.24 -4.61
CA VAL A 53 -4.25 7.09 -4.12
C VAL A 53 -4.69 8.36 -3.41
N GLU A 54 -5.89 8.82 -3.74
CA GLU A 54 -6.54 9.88 -2.99
C GLU A 54 -7.38 9.25 -1.88
N ILE A 55 -7.11 9.65 -0.64
CA ILE A 55 -7.92 9.29 0.53
C ILE A 55 -8.70 10.53 0.95
N GLU A 56 -10.02 10.43 0.87
CA GLU A 56 -10.95 11.40 1.45
C GLU A 56 -11.40 10.90 2.82
N VAL A 57 -11.25 11.76 3.83
CA VAL A 57 -11.81 11.52 5.17
C VAL A 57 -13.12 12.29 5.30
N ASP A 58 -14.23 11.57 5.41
CA ASP A 58 -15.54 12.15 5.72
C ASP A 58 -15.51 12.70 7.14
N SER A 59 -15.53 14.02 7.24
CA SER A 59 -15.43 14.74 8.52
C SER A 59 -16.64 14.57 9.43
N LYS A 60 -17.76 14.05 8.95
CA LYS A 60 -18.99 13.85 9.75
C LYS A 60 -19.00 12.52 10.47
N ASN A 61 -18.45 11.47 9.87
CA ASN A 61 -18.54 10.09 10.39
C ASN A 61 -17.17 9.39 10.48
N GLY A 62 -16.07 10.03 10.05
CA GLY A 62 -14.72 9.47 10.06
C GLY A 62 -14.48 8.40 9.00
N LYS A 63 -15.40 8.21 8.04
CA LYS A 63 -15.24 7.21 6.98
C LYS A 63 -14.13 7.59 6.03
N LEU A 64 -13.28 6.63 5.70
CA LEU A 64 -12.25 6.76 4.67
C LEU A 64 -12.84 6.30 3.33
N ASN A 65 -12.87 7.20 2.35
CA ASN A 65 -13.14 6.85 0.96
C ASN A 65 -11.80 6.87 0.22
N ILE A 66 -11.46 5.75 -0.43
CA ILE A 66 -10.18 5.56 -1.10
C ILE A 66 -10.45 5.46 -2.60
N SER A 67 -9.82 6.34 -3.37
CA SER A 67 -9.93 6.40 -4.82
C SER A 67 -8.57 6.14 -5.46
N LEU A 68 -8.44 5.02 -6.17
CA LEU A 68 -7.26 4.68 -6.94
C LEU A 68 -7.22 5.54 -8.21
N HIS A 69 -6.22 6.42 -8.31
CA HIS A 69 -5.96 7.20 -9.51
C HIS A 69 -4.68 6.67 -10.15
N ILE A 70 -4.83 5.87 -11.21
CA ILE A 70 -3.73 5.50 -12.08
C ILE A 70 -3.51 6.72 -12.98
N ILE A 71 -2.47 7.51 -12.69
CA ILE A 71 -2.07 8.68 -13.48
C ILE A 71 -1.24 8.23 -14.68
#